data_AF-A0A1Q3K5U2-F1
#
_entry.id   AF-A0A1Q3K5U2-F1
#
_cell.length_a   1.000
_cell.length_b   1.000
_cell.length_c   1.000
_cell.angle_alpha   90.00
_cell.angle_beta   90.00
_cell.angle_gamma   90.00
#
_symmetry.space_group_name_H-M   'P 1'
#
loop_
_entity.id
_entity.type
_entity.pdbx_description
1 polymer ?
#
loop_
_entity_poly.entity_id
_entity_poly.type
_entity_poly.pdbx_seq_one_letter_code
_entity_poly.pdbx_strand_id
1 'polypeptide(L)'
;YVYGIGACEISVTQRVNTLIDAALLMARREQPERDYLGASRLGEPCCRRLAYEITHTPPDDGHDLDGAMLRVFEAGHRYEALSIVWLRAAGFDLRTQRRDGSQFGFAAAGGRLRGHIDGVIVAGPDIGVPWPALWEHKALNAKSWNDIVKRGLRTSKPLYFAQVQIYMAYMEIGVTLFSTLNKDSQALHHEVVSFDPAEAQALSDKAVDILR
;
A
#
# COMPACT_ATOMS: atom_id res chain seq x y z
N TYR A 1 46.57 24.17 -27.99
CA TYR A 1 45.17 23.98 -27.56
C TYR A 1 44.58 22.83 -28.36
N VAL A 2 44.43 21.66 -27.72
CA VAL A 2 43.62 20.56 -28.25
C VAL A 2 42.61 20.26 -27.16
N TYR A 3 41.35 20.61 -27.40
CA TYR A 3 40.23 20.22 -26.54
C TYR A 3 39.97 18.73 -26.78
N GLY A 4 40.48 17.89 -25.88
CA GLY A 4 40.22 16.45 -25.87
C GLY A 4 38.95 16.14 -25.08
N ILE A 5 37.97 15.59 -25.78
CA ILE A 5 36.72 15.04 -25.26
C ILE A 5 37.08 13.85 -24.35
N GLY A 6 37.18 14.09 -23.04
CA GLY A 6 37.28 13.03 -22.04
C GLY A 6 35.91 12.36 -21.90
N ALA A 7 35.86 11.05 -22.13
CA ALA A 7 34.67 10.24 -21.99
C ALA A 7 33.95 10.52 -20.67
N CYS A 8 32.61 10.60 -20.70
CA CYS A 8 31.78 10.72 -19.51
C CYS A 8 31.96 9.44 -18.69
N GLU A 9 32.93 9.43 -17.76
CA GLU A 9 33.12 8.32 -16.84
C GLU A 9 31.87 8.17 -15.98
N ILE A 10 31.24 7.00 -16.06
CA ILE A 10 30.08 6.66 -15.23
C ILE A 10 30.52 6.76 -13.76
N SER A 11 29.85 7.61 -12.99
CA SER A 11 30.19 7.84 -11.59
C SER A 11 30.02 6.57 -10.74
N VAL A 12 30.74 6.48 -9.62
CA VAL A 12 30.57 5.37 -8.66
C VAL A 12 29.10 5.23 -8.22
N THR A 13 28.41 6.35 -8.00
CA THR A 13 26.98 6.38 -7.67
C THR A 13 26.14 5.69 -8.74
N GLN A 14 26.34 6.03 -10.02
CA GLN A 14 25.61 5.40 -11.12
C GLN A 14 25.92 3.90 -11.22
N ARG A 15 27.18 3.50 -11.05
CA ARG A 15 27.59 2.09 -11.11
C ARG A 15 26.94 1.27 -10.00
N VAL A 16 26.99 1.76 -8.76
CA VAL A 16 26.42 1.05 -7.60
C VAL A 16 24.90 0.98 -7.71
N ASN A 17 24.22 2.09 -8.02
CA ASN A 17 22.76 2.10 -8.15
C ASN A 17 22.28 1.15 -9.27
N THR A 18 22.98 1.10 -10.40
CA THR A 18 22.66 0.17 -11.50
C THR A 18 22.75 -1.28 -11.05
N LEU A 19 23.78 -1.65 -10.28
CA LEU A 19 23.93 -3.02 -9.76
C LEU A 19 22.83 -3.38 -8.76
N ILE A 20 22.47 -2.46 -7.87
CA ILE A 20 21.39 -2.65 -6.91
C ILE A 20 20.05 -2.82 -7.63
N ASP A 21 19.76 -1.94 -8.60
CA ASP A 21 18.50 -1.98 -9.34
C ASP A 21 18.38 -3.25 -10.18
N ALA A 22 19.46 -3.69 -10.83
CA ALA A 22 19.50 -4.98 -11.51
C ALA A 22 19.21 -6.15 -10.56
N ALA A 23 19.83 -6.18 -9.37
CA ALA A 23 19.61 -7.24 -8.39
C ALA A 23 18.15 -7.28 -7.88
N LEU A 24 17.55 -6.12 -7.62
CA LEU A 24 16.15 -6.02 -7.19
C LEU A 24 15.18 -6.49 -8.29
N LEU A 25 15.44 -6.11 -9.55
CA LEU A 25 14.63 -6.56 -10.69
C LEU A 25 14.75 -8.06 -10.92
N MET A 26 15.95 -8.64 -10.79
CA MET A 26 16.14 -10.09 -10.86
C MET A 26 15.33 -10.81 -9.79
N ALA A 27 15.46 -10.41 -8.53
CA ALA A 27 14.71 -11.00 -7.42
C ALA A 27 13.18 -10.85 -7.61
N ARG A 28 12.72 -9.75 -8.21
CA ARG A 28 11.30 -9.54 -8.51
C ARG A 28 10.77 -10.49 -9.58
N ARG A 29 11.58 -10.80 -10.61
CA ARG A 29 11.19 -11.73 -11.69
C ARG A 29 10.99 -13.17 -11.19
N GLU A 30 11.60 -13.53 -10.07
CA GLU A 30 11.41 -14.84 -9.44
C GLU A 30 10.10 -14.94 -8.65
N GLN A 31 9.42 -13.81 -8.40
CA GLN A 31 8.15 -13.81 -7.67
C GLN A 31 7.00 -14.14 -8.64
N PRO A 32 6.07 -15.02 -8.24
CA PRO A 32 4.91 -15.31 -9.08
C PRO A 32 4.07 -14.05 -9.27
N GLU A 33 3.62 -13.84 -10.51
CA GLU A 33 2.64 -12.81 -10.79
C GLU A 33 1.33 -13.15 -10.09
N ARG A 34 0.65 -12.12 -9.58
CA ARG A 34 -0.65 -12.31 -8.93
C ARG A 34 -1.70 -12.58 -10.01
N ASP A 35 -2.57 -13.55 -9.75
CA ASP A 35 -3.68 -13.96 -10.62
C ASP A 35 -5.03 -13.35 -10.18
N TYR A 36 -4.99 -12.37 -9.27
CA TYR A 36 -6.16 -11.76 -8.65
C TYR A 36 -6.05 -10.24 -8.63
N LEU A 37 -7.21 -9.58 -8.66
CA LEU A 37 -7.32 -8.14 -8.47
C LEU A 37 -7.14 -7.82 -6.99
N GLY A 38 -6.12 -7.03 -6.67
CA GLY A 38 -5.92 -6.54 -5.32
C GLY A 38 -6.99 -5.52 -4.93
N ALA A 39 -7.73 -5.76 -3.86
CA ALA A 39 -8.80 -4.85 -3.42
C ALA A 39 -8.28 -3.43 -3.09
N SER A 40 -7.00 -3.30 -2.68
CA SER A 40 -6.33 -2.01 -2.51
C SER A 40 -6.19 -1.18 -3.80
N ARG A 41 -6.40 -1.79 -4.97
CA ARG A 41 -6.36 -1.12 -6.27
C ARG A 41 -7.72 -0.55 -6.70
N LEU A 42 -8.83 -0.96 -6.07
CA LEU A 42 -10.18 -0.58 -6.51
C LEU A 42 -10.45 0.93 -6.45
N GLY A 43 -9.70 1.67 -5.63
CA GLY A 43 -9.72 3.13 -5.62
C GLY A 43 -9.12 3.82 -6.85
N GLU A 44 -8.49 3.09 -7.77
CA GLU A 44 -7.97 3.65 -9.01
C GLU A 44 -9.11 4.14 -9.93
N PRO A 45 -9.23 5.43 -10.28
CA PRO A 45 -10.32 5.91 -11.12
C PRO A 45 -10.42 5.25 -12.51
N CYS A 46 -9.32 4.83 -13.11
CA CYS A 46 -9.32 4.23 -14.45
C CYS A 46 -9.58 2.71 -14.40
N CYS A 47 -10.82 2.29 -14.69
CA CYS A 47 -11.18 0.86 -14.76
C CYS A 47 -10.32 0.09 -15.79
N ARG A 48 -9.99 0.73 -16.94
CA ARG A 48 -9.15 0.10 -17.98
C ARG A 48 -7.75 -0.23 -17.47
N ARG A 49 -7.19 0.60 -16.59
CA ARG A 49 -5.89 0.31 -15.96
C ARG A 49 -5.98 -0.94 -15.09
N LEU A 50 -7.05 -1.08 -14.31
CA LEU A 50 -7.28 -2.28 -13.49
C LEU A 50 -7.51 -3.53 -14.34
N ALA A 51 -8.21 -3.40 -15.48
CA ALA A 51 -8.36 -4.48 -16.43
C ALA A 51 -6.99 -4.94 -16.98
N TYR A 52 -6.11 -4.00 -17.33
CA TYR A 52 -4.74 -4.34 -17.77
C TYR A 52 -3.90 -5.01 -16.68
N GLU A 53 -4.05 -4.60 -15.42
CA GLU A 53 -3.38 -5.25 -14.28
C GLU A 53 -3.79 -6.71 -14.13
N ILE A 54 -5.08 -7.05 -14.31
CA ILE A 54 -5.58 -8.44 -14.16
C ILE A 54 -5.34 -9.30 -15.40
N THR A 55 -5.24 -8.71 -16.60
CA THR A 55 -4.94 -9.43 -17.85
C THR A 55 -3.44 -9.51 -18.16
N HIS A 56 -2.59 -9.03 -17.26
CA HIS A 56 -1.13 -8.99 -17.42
C HIS A 56 -0.71 -8.32 -18.73
N THR A 57 -1.43 -7.27 -19.13
CA THR A 57 -1.08 -6.50 -20.33
C THR A 57 0.29 -5.86 -20.12
N PRO A 58 1.27 -6.09 -21.02
CA PRO A 58 2.59 -5.49 -20.89
C PRO A 58 2.51 -3.96 -20.82
N PRO A 59 3.36 -3.31 -20.00
CA PRO A 59 3.47 -1.86 -20.02
C PRO A 59 3.99 -1.36 -21.37
N ASP A 60 3.71 -0.09 -21.68
CA ASP A 60 4.32 0.58 -22.83
C ASP A 60 5.85 0.67 -22.65
N ASP A 61 6.58 0.74 -23.76
CA ASP A 61 8.05 0.82 -23.75
C ASP A 61 8.54 1.95 -22.83
N GLY A 62 9.44 1.61 -21.91
CA GLY A 62 10.00 2.57 -20.94
C GLY A 62 9.14 2.84 -19.70
N HIS A 63 7.99 2.17 -19.57
CA HIS A 63 7.13 2.22 -18.38
C HIS A 63 7.21 0.95 -17.51
N ASP A 64 8.27 0.15 -17.70
CA ASP A 64 8.57 -0.99 -16.84
C ASP A 64 8.78 -0.58 -15.38
N LEU A 65 8.55 -1.54 -14.48
CA LEU A 65 8.98 -1.42 -13.10
C LEU A 65 10.49 -1.17 -13.04
N ASP A 66 10.90 -0.10 -12.38
CA ASP A 66 12.30 0.21 -12.12
C ASP A 66 12.72 -0.19 -10.68
N GLY A 67 14.02 -0.39 -10.48
CA GLY A 67 14.55 -0.74 -9.16
C GLY A 67 14.34 0.36 -8.11
N ALA A 68 14.22 1.62 -8.54
CA ALA A 68 13.93 2.73 -7.65
C ALA A 68 12.56 2.59 -6.96
N MET A 69 11.52 2.20 -7.71
CA MET A 69 10.20 1.89 -7.17
C MET A 69 10.25 0.70 -6.21
N LEU A 70 11.01 -0.36 -6.53
CA LEU A 70 11.19 -1.50 -5.64
C LEU A 70 11.79 -1.10 -4.29
N ARG A 71 12.79 -0.21 -4.28
CA ARG A 71 13.34 0.35 -3.03
C ARG A 71 12.29 1.10 -2.22
N VAL A 72 11.45 1.89 -2.87
CA VAL A 72 10.39 2.66 -2.20
C VAL A 72 9.37 1.74 -1.53
N PHE A 73 9.00 0.63 -2.18
CA PHE A 73 8.10 -0.37 -1.62
C PHE A 73 8.72 -1.10 -0.42
N GLU A 74 9.95 -1.61 -0.57
CA GLU A 74 10.64 -2.32 0.51
C GLU A 74 10.86 -1.43 1.73
N ALA A 75 11.26 -0.17 1.54
CA ALA A 75 11.35 0.80 2.62
C ALA A 75 10.00 0.99 3.32
N GLY A 76 8.89 1.00 2.57
CA GLY A 76 7.53 1.04 3.11
C GLY A 76 7.24 -0.11 4.09
N HIS A 77 7.55 -1.35 3.71
CA HIS A 77 7.38 -2.51 4.58
C HIS A 77 8.21 -2.42 5.86
N ARG A 78 9.43 -1.85 5.79
CA ARG A 78 10.26 -1.65 6.99
C ARG A 78 9.65 -0.62 7.94
N TYR A 79 9.10 0.47 7.43
CA TYR A 79 8.40 1.46 8.26
C TYR A 79 7.10 0.93 8.87
N GLU A 80 6.38 0.08 8.14
CA GLU A 80 5.21 -0.63 8.68
C GLU A 80 5.62 -1.54 9.85
N ALA A 81 6.66 -2.36 9.67
CA ALA A 81 7.19 -3.22 10.73
C ALA A 81 7.62 -2.44 11.98
N LEU A 82 8.24 -1.27 11.80
CA LEU A 82 8.58 -0.38 12.91
C LEU A 82 7.33 0.16 13.61
N SER A 83 6.33 0.60 12.84
CA SER A 83 5.08 1.13 13.40
C SER A 83 4.30 0.07 14.19
N ILE A 84 4.32 -1.19 13.74
CA ILE A 84 3.76 -2.32 14.48
C ILE A 84 4.42 -2.44 15.87
N VAL A 85 5.76 -2.37 15.93
CA VAL A 85 6.50 -2.43 17.19
C VAL A 85 6.12 -1.27 18.10
N TRP A 86 6.04 -0.05 17.58
CA TRP A 86 5.68 1.13 18.38
C TRP A 86 4.25 1.08 18.91
N LEU A 87 3.28 0.66 18.10
CA LEU A 87 1.89 0.50 18.55
C LEU A 87 1.77 -0.55 19.66
N ARG A 88 2.44 -1.70 19.50
CA ARG A 88 2.44 -2.73 20.55
C ARG A 88 3.10 -2.22 21.84
N ALA A 89 4.23 -1.51 21.73
CA ALA A 89 4.89 -0.89 22.87
C ALA A 89 4.03 0.18 23.57
N ALA A 90 3.18 0.86 22.80
CA ALA A 90 2.21 1.83 23.32
C ALA A 90 0.95 1.18 23.95
N GLY A 91 0.87 -0.15 23.99
CA GLY A 91 -0.20 -0.89 24.68
C GLY A 91 -1.36 -1.36 23.80
N PHE A 92 -1.27 -1.22 22.47
CA PHE A 92 -2.28 -1.75 21.56
C PHE A 92 -2.11 -3.26 21.34
N ASP A 93 -3.18 -4.05 21.47
CA ASP A 93 -3.25 -5.46 21.00
C ASP A 93 -3.46 -5.46 19.49
N LEU A 94 -2.37 -5.18 18.76
CA LEU A 94 -2.30 -5.21 17.31
C LEU A 94 -1.91 -6.61 16.81
N ARG A 95 -2.84 -7.23 16.08
CA ARG A 95 -2.65 -8.53 15.42
C ARG A 95 -2.43 -8.32 13.94
N THR A 96 -1.32 -8.84 13.42
CA THR A 96 -0.89 -8.65 12.01
C THR A 96 -0.91 -9.94 11.21
N GLN A 97 -1.09 -11.09 11.88
CA GLN A 97 -1.12 -12.42 11.27
C GLN A 97 -2.10 -13.32 12.00
N ARG A 98 -2.63 -14.31 11.28
CA ARG A 98 -3.42 -15.42 11.79
C ARG A 98 -2.54 -16.37 12.60
N ARG A 99 -3.17 -17.33 13.30
CA ARG A 99 -2.46 -18.33 14.12
C ARG A 99 -1.50 -19.21 13.31
N ASP A 100 -1.78 -19.40 12.02
CA ASP A 100 -0.93 -20.15 11.08
C ASP A 100 0.18 -19.30 10.45
N GLY A 101 0.34 -18.03 10.86
CA GLY A 101 1.32 -17.10 10.32
C GLY A 101 0.90 -16.40 9.01
N SER A 102 -0.25 -16.75 8.43
CA SER A 102 -0.75 -16.08 7.22
C SER A 102 -1.29 -14.68 7.53
N GLN A 103 -1.30 -13.79 6.52
CA GLN A 103 -1.85 -12.45 6.65
C GLN A 103 -3.37 -12.48 6.84
N PHE A 104 -3.90 -11.46 7.53
CA PHE A 104 -5.34 -11.22 7.55
C PHE A 104 -5.80 -10.67 6.21
N GLY A 105 -7.01 -11.07 5.81
CA GLY A 105 -7.54 -10.73 4.50
C GLY A 105 -8.77 -11.54 4.14
N PHE A 106 -9.29 -11.24 2.95
CA PHE A 106 -10.47 -11.87 2.36
C PHE A 106 -10.21 -12.27 0.91
N ALA A 107 -11.03 -13.19 0.43
CA ALA A 107 -11.11 -13.57 -0.99
C ALA A 107 -12.59 -13.57 -1.43
N ALA A 108 -12.84 -13.05 -2.62
CA ALA A 108 -14.17 -12.94 -3.22
C ALA A 108 -14.10 -13.24 -4.73
N ALA A 109 -15.27 -13.34 -5.38
CA ALA A 109 -15.37 -13.65 -6.81
C ALA A 109 -14.57 -14.91 -7.22
N GLY A 110 -14.73 -16.00 -6.47
CA GLY A 110 -13.99 -17.25 -6.72
C GLY A 110 -12.47 -17.12 -6.53
N GLY A 111 -12.02 -16.17 -5.70
CA GLY A 111 -10.60 -15.91 -5.46
C GLY A 111 -9.96 -14.90 -6.42
N ARG A 112 -10.72 -14.33 -7.36
CA ARG A 112 -10.25 -13.31 -8.32
C ARG A 112 -10.20 -11.89 -7.74
N LEU A 113 -10.82 -11.65 -6.59
CA LEU A 113 -10.65 -10.44 -5.78
C LEU A 113 -10.05 -10.85 -4.42
N ARG A 114 -8.95 -10.22 -4.01
CA ARG A 114 -8.37 -10.46 -2.67
C ARG A 114 -7.90 -9.17 -2.03
N GLY A 115 -8.10 -9.04 -0.72
CA GLY A 115 -7.59 -7.96 0.10
C GLY A 115 -6.77 -8.50 1.25
N HIS A 116 -5.67 -7.82 1.57
CA HIS A 116 -4.84 -8.13 2.73
C HIS A 116 -4.71 -6.85 3.55
N ILE A 117 -5.00 -6.97 4.84
CA ILE A 117 -4.91 -5.85 5.78
C ILE A 117 -3.55 -5.85 6.48
N ASP A 118 -3.08 -4.67 6.88
CA ASP A 118 -1.81 -4.56 7.62
C ASP A 118 -1.98 -5.11 9.05
N GLY A 119 -3.16 -4.93 9.65
CA GLY A 119 -3.54 -5.60 10.89
C GLY A 119 -4.93 -5.25 11.41
N VAL A 120 -5.25 -5.80 12.58
CA VAL A 120 -6.46 -5.51 13.35
C VAL A 120 -6.08 -5.24 14.80
N ILE A 121 -6.56 -4.13 15.34
CA ILE A 121 -6.45 -3.79 16.76
C ILE A 121 -7.69 -4.31 17.44
N VAL A 122 -7.54 -5.23 18.38
CA VAL A 122 -8.68 -5.88 19.06
C VAL A 122 -8.91 -5.37 20.47
N ALA A 123 -7.93 -4.67 21.04
CA ALA A 123 -7.97 -4.02 22.34
C ALA A 123 -6.81 -3.00 22.42
N GLY A 124 -6.88 -2.04 23.33
CA GLY A 124 -5.81 -1.05 23.52
C GLY A 124 -6.24 0.10 24.44
N PRO A 125 -5.38 1.12 24.59
CA PRO A 125 -5.68 2.32 25.35
C PRO A 125 -6.95 3.02 24.82
N ASP A 126 -7.65 3.72 25.70
CA ASP A 126 -8.80 4.54 25.30
C ASP A 126 -8.33 5.79 24.56
N ILE A 127 -8.48 5.75 23.24
CA ILE A 127 -8.18 6.84 22.31
C ILE A 127 -9.45 7.36 21.61
N GLY A 128 -10.64 7.01 22.11
CA GLY A 128 -11.91 7.36 21.47
C GLY A 128 -12.23 6.56 20.20
N VAL A 129 -11.64 5.37 20.03
CA VAL A 129 -11.90 4.45 18.91
C VAL A 129 -12.50 3.15 19.46
N PRO A 130 -13.62 2.65 18.92
CA PRO A 130 -14.15 1.36 19.32
C PRO A 130 -13.27 0.21 18.78
N TRP A 131 -13.02 -0.79 19.63
CA TRP A 131 -12.37 -2.03 19.22
C TRP A 131 -13.42 -3.12 18.93
N PRO A 132 -13.20 -4.01 17.94
CA PRO A 132 -12.02 -4.06 17.06
C PRO A 132 -12.04 -2.98 15.97
N ALA A 133 -10.84 -2.57 15.55
CA ALA A 133 -10.63 -1.67 14.43
C ALA A 133 -9.60 -2.27 13.46
N LEU A 134 -9.82 -2.11 12.15
CA LEU A 134 -8.75 -2.38 11.19
C LEU A 134 -7.60 -1.40 11.44
N TRP A 135 -6.38 -1.81 11.10
CA TRP A 135 -5.22 -0.96 11.07
C TRP A 135 -4.59 -1.02 9.69
N GLU A 136 -4.40 0.15 9.10
CA GLU A 136 -3.79 0.32 7.78
C GLU A 136 -2.72 1.41 7.87
N HIS A 137 -1.57 1.17 7.25
CA HIS A 137 -0.38 2.00 7.36
C HIS A 137 0.17 2.42 6.00
N LYS A 138 0.64 3.67 5.91
CA LYS A 138 1.40 4.16 4.76
C LYS A 138 2.59 5.01 5.19
N ALA A 139 3.78 4.70 4.66
CA ALA A 139 4.93 5.59 4.72
C ALA A 139 4.93 6.52 3.49
N LEU A 140 4.91 7.83 3.72
CA LEU A 140 4.71 8.86 2.70
C LEU A 140 5.85 9.88 2.71
N ASN A 141 6.16 10.47 1.56
CA ASN A 141 7.04 11.65 1.52
C ASN A 141 6.36 12.86 2.20
N ALA A 142 7.15 13.86 2.59
CA ALA A 142 6.63 15.03 3.31
C ALA A 142 5.48 15.73 2.58
N LYS A 143 5.53 15.86 1.24
CA LYS A 143 4.46 16.50 0.47
C LYS A 143 3.12 15.76 0.63
N SER A 144 3.12 14.43 0.44
CA SER A 144 1.90 13.63 0.55
C SER A 144 1.41 13.52 1.99
N TRP A 145 2.34 13.42 2.95
CA TRP A 145 2.01 13.38 4.37
C TRP A 145 1.34 14.68 4.82
N ASN A 146 1.92 15.84 4.48
CA ASN A 146 1.35 17.16 4.80
C ASN A 146 -0.04 17.37 4.17
N ASP A 147 -0.28 16.85 2.97
CA ASP A 147 -1.58 16.96 2.30
C ASP A 147 -2.66 16.14 3.04
N ILE A 148 -2.33 14.94 3.54
CA ILE A 148 -3.22 14.15 4.40
C ILE A 148 -3.50 14.88 5.70
N VAL A 149 -2.47 15.31 6.42
CA VAL A 149 -2.63 16.05 7.68
C VAL A 149 -3.54 17.27 7.52
N LYS A 150 -3.43 17.98 6.39
CA LYS A 150 -4.21 19.19 6.13
C LYS A 150 -5.65 18.93 5.70
N ARG A 151 -5.90 17.86 4.92
CA ARG A 151 -7.18 17.67 4.19
C ARG A 151 -7.93 16.40 4.55
N GLY A 152 -7.33 15.54 5.37
CA GLY A 152 -7.80 14.20 5.69
C GLY A 152 -7.60 13.19 4.56
N LEU A 153 -7.71 11.91 4.91
CA LEU A 153 -7.48 10.77 4.03
C LEU A 153 -8.40 10.79 2.80
N ARG A 154 -9.71 10.96 3.01
CA ARG A 154 -10.73 10.92 1.94
C ARG A 154 -10.41 11.90 0.82
N THR A 155 -10.02 13.12 1.19
CA THR A 155 -9.75 14.20 0.23
C THR A 155 -8.35 14.12 -0.37
N SER A 156 -7.33 13.84 0.44
CA SER A 156 -5.93 13.82 -0.01
C SER A 156 -5.59 12.57 -0.81
N LYS A 157 -6.05 11.41 -0.35
CA LYS A 157 -5.77 10.10 -0.96
C LYS A 157 -7.05 9.27 -1.09
N PRO A 158 -7.96 9.64 -2.02
CA PRO A 158 -9.20 8.89 -2.27
C PRO A 158 -8.97 7.39 -2.51
N LEU A 159 -7.84 7.02 -3.14
CA LEU A 159 -7.48 5.61 -3.35
C LEU A 159 -7.30 4.83 -2.03
N TYR A 160 -6.64 5.42 -1.04
CA TYR A 160 -6.45 4.78 0.27
C TYR A 160 -7.75 4.79 1.08
N PHE A 161 -8.57 5.83 0.92
CA PHE A 161 -9.91 5.84 1.49
C PHE A 161 -10.76 4.68 0.93
N ALA A 162 -10.78 4.50 -0.40
CA ALA A 162 -11.47 3.38 -1.03
C ALA A 162 -10.93 2.01 -0.55
N GLN A 163 -9.60 1.88 -0.41
CA GLN A 163 -8.97 0.68 0.14
C GLN A 163 -9.53 0.33 1.54
N VAL A 164 -9.58 1.28 2.47
CA VAL A 164 -10.06 0.98 3.82
C VAL A 164 -11.57 0.67 3.82
N GLN A 165 -12.36 1.31 2.95
CA GLN A 165 -13.80 1.04 2.84
C GLN A 165 -14.09 -0.37 2.35
N ILE A 166 -13.40 -0.82 1.29
CA ILE A 166 -13.59 -2.19 0.79
C ILE A 166 -13.09 -3.23 1.82
N TYR A 167 -12.04 -2.92 2.57
CA TYR A 167 -11.56 -3.81 3.63
C TYR A 167 -12.59 -3.92 4.77
N MET A 168 -13.14 -2.79 5.24
CA MET A 168 -14.18 -2.78 6.28
C MET A 168 -15.41 -3.60 5.88
N ALA A 169 -15.86 -3.52 4.62
CA ALA A 169 -16.98 -4.30 4.11
C ALA A 169 -16.72 -5.82 4.17
N TYR A 170 -15.60 -6.28 3.61
CA TYR A 170 -15.32 -7.72 3.48
C TYR A 170 -14.76 -8.35 4.76
N MET A 171 -14.25 -7.55 5.69
CA MET A 171 -13.79 -8.00 7.01
C MET A 171 -14.85 -7.81 8.11
N GLU A 172 -16.00 -7.21 7.78
CA GLU A 172 -17.12 -6.92 8.69
C GLU A 172 -16.70 -6.11 9.94
N ILE A 173 -15.81 -5.13 9.76
CA ILE A 173 -15.32 -4.24 10.82
C ILE A 173 -15.66 -2.80 10.47
N GLY A 174 -16.38 -2.09 11.36
CA GLY A 174 -16.97 -0.78 11.06
C GLY A 174 -16.05 0.43 11.13
N VAL A 175 -14.77 0.24 11.51
CA VAL A 175 -13.81 1.34 11.69
C VAL A 175 -12.39 0.91 11.33
N THR A 176 -11.62 1.84 10.75
CA THR A 176 -10.18 1.69 10.50
C THR A 176 -9.41 2.81 11.19
N LEU A 177 -8.36 2.46 11.94
CA LEU A 177 -7.32 3.39 12.34
C LEU A 177 -6.26 3.45 11.22
N PHE A 178 -6.24 4.54 10.46
CA PHE A 178 -5.30 4.76 9.38
C PHE A 178 -4.07 5.54 9.89
N SER A 179 -2.90 4.91 9.86
CA SER A 179 -1.64 5.51 10.30
C SER A 179 -0.77 5.93 9.11
N THR A 180 -0.17 7.10 9.20
CA THR A 180 0.81 7.56 8.21
C THR A 180 2.10 8.01 8.85
N LEU A 181 3.22 7.55 8.30
CA LEU A 181 4.57 7.95 8.69
C LEU A 181 5.17 8.86 7.62
N ASN A 182 5.72 9.99 8.04
CA ASN A 182 6.51 10.84 7.18
C ASN A 182 7.93 10.26 7.03
N LYS A 183 8.33 9.89 5.81
CA LYS A 183 9.66 9.29 5.54
C LYS A 183 10.81 10.24 5.88
N ASP A 184 10.58 11.54 5.78
CA ASP A 184 11.61 12.57 5.91
C ASP A 184 11.85 12.95 7.38
N SER A 185 10.78 13.00 8.20
CA SER A 185 10.85 13.44 9.60
C SER A 185 10.50 12.36 10.65
N GLN A 186 10.04 11.19 10.21
CA GLN A 186 9.48 10.12 11.05
C GLN A 186 8.27 10.55 11.89
N ALA A 187 7.65 11.69 11.59
CA ALA A 187 6.41 12.11 12.22
C ALA A 187 5.27 11.13 11.90
N LEU A 188 4.44 10.86 12.91
CA LEU A 188 3.25 10.02 12.80
C LEU A 188 1.99 10.87 12.75
N HIS A 189 1.03 10.45 11.94
CA HIS A 189 -0.33 11.01 11.90
C HIS A 189 -1.35 9.88 11.81
N HIS A 190 -2.45 10.00 12.54
CA HIS A 190 -3.46 8.96 12.68
C HIS A 190 -4.87 9.52 12.41
N GLU A 191 -5.66 8.82 11.61
CA GLU A 191 -7.06 9.17 11.32
C GLU A 191 -7.97 7.99 11.59
N VAL A 192 -9.12 8.27 12.22
CA VAL A 192 -10.19 7.30 12.41
C VAL A 192 -11.13 7.40 11.22
N VAL A 193 -11.28 6.30 10.48
CA VAL A 193 -12.13 6.23 9.30
C VAL A 193 -13.31 5.32 9.58
N SER A 194 -14.52 5.89 9.55
CA SER A 194 -15.77 5.13 9.71
C SER A 194 -16.18 4.46 8.40
N PHE A 195 -16.85 3.32 8.52
CA PHE A 195 -17.42 2.60 7.39
C PHE A 195 -18.52 3.41 6.68
N ASP A 196 -18.45 3.42 5.36
CA ASP A 196 -19.37 4.03 4.42
C ASP A 196 -19.90 2.92 3.49
N PRO A 197 -21.09 2.36 3.79
CA PRO A 197 -21.63 1.23 3.04
C PRO A 197 -21.82 1.52 1.55
N ALA A 198 -22.18 2.76 1.20
CA ALA A 198 -22.42 3.14 -0.19
C ALA A 198 -21.12 3.17 -1.00
N GLU A 199 -20.05 3.73 -0.42
CA GLU A 199 -18.72 3.71 -1.04
C GLU A 199 -18.24 2.27 -1.25
N ALA A 200 -18.33 1.43 -0.22
CA ALA A 200 -17.87 0.05 -0.29
C ALA A 200 -18.67 -0.80 -1.29
N GLN A 201 -19.99 -0.55 -1.41
CA GLN A 201 -20.82 -1.20 -2.41
C GLN A 201 -20.40 -0.78 -3.83
N ALA A 202 -20.20 0.52 -4.08
CA ALA A 202 -19.76 1.01 -5.39
C ALA A 202 -18.40 0.42 -5.82
N LEU A 203 -17.49 0.23 -4.86
CA LEU A 203 -16.20 -0.43 -5.10
C LEU A 203 -16.36 -1.92 -5.42
N SER A 204 -17.32 -2.59 -4.78
CA SER A 204 -17.65 -4.00 -5.07
C SER A 204 -18.26 -4.16 -6.46
N ASP A 205 -19.20 -3.29 -6.84
CA ASP A 205 -19.82 -3.28 -8.17
C ASP A 205 -18.77 -3.05 -9.26
N LYS A 206 -17.87 -2.09 -9.02
CA LYS A 206 -16.73 -1.84 -9.90
C LYS A 206 -15.82 -3.07 -10.04
N ALA A 207 -15.56 -3.80 -8.95
CA ALA A 207 -14.77 -5.02 -9.01
C ALA A 207 -15.45 -6.08 -9.89
N VAL A 208 -16.78 -6.20 -9.81
CA VAL A 208 -17.56 -7.10 -10.66
C VAL A 208 -17.40 -6.71 -12.14
N ASP A 209 -17.53 -5.43 -12.47
CA ASP A 209 -17.42 -4.96 -13.86
C ASP A 209 -16.02 -5.16 -14.46
N ILE A 210 -14.96 -5.09 -13.64
CA ILE A 210 -13.59 -5.36 -14.09
C ILE A 210 -13.32 -6.85 -14.29
N LEU A 211 -13.96 -7.70 -13.48
CA LEU A 211 -13.70 -9.14 -13.46
C LEU A 211 -14.56 -9.94 -14.44
N ARG A 212 -15.64 -9.36 -14.97
CA ARG A 212 -16.46 -9.94 -16.03
C ARG A 212 -15.68 -10.05 -17.34
#